data_AF-A0A925YVW7-F1
#
_entry.id   AF-A0A925YVW7-F1
#
_cell.length_a   1.000
_cell.length_b   1.000
_cell.length_c   1.000
_cell.angle_alpha   90.00
_cell.angle_beta   90.00
_cell.angle_gamma   90.00
#
_symmetry.space_group_name_H-M   'P 1'
#
loop_
_entity.id
_entity.type
_entity.pdbx_description
1 polymer ?
#
loop_
_entity_poly.entity_id
_entity_poly.type
_entity_poly.pdbx_seq_one_letter_code
_entity_poly.pdbx_strand_id
1 'polypeptide(L)'
;SSDQSGVFNLYTQPLSGGAAKQLTDSKTNALFAISFFPGDNRLLYASDNGGDELTHIFLRDLAGATKDLTPEPKAKVTFSGWAFDGKSFFFESNRRDPRFFDLYEMDIVNFAPKLVYQNDSGFFIGTISDDKQYISLTKTITRDNTLTYLYDRTAKQTKLLTPHTGNVATSPLDFSPDSKYLYIQTDEGREFGYINRYDLATGKAGKSDEADWDITNMYFSRTGKYRVVSVNSDARTEIKLYDAQNRPLDVPKFPDGTVLNVGFSRSEKWMRFYVNGSTSPSNLYLYNFETKAVTKLTNTLSADIDAKDLVAAEVVRYKSFDGMEIPAIFYKPHQASANTKVPAIVLVHGGPGGQATVTYKASVQYMVNQGYAVIDVNNRGSSGYGKTFYQADDLRHGEEDLSDCIAAKTFLTSTGAVDMSKVAIMGGSYGGYMTLAALAYRPDEFTAGVDLFGVANWIRTLKSIPPWWTAQKDALYKEMGNPEKDEAYLKKISPLFHTDKIKKPLIVLQGKNDPRVLKVESDEIVASLKKNNVPVEYVVFEDEGHGFVKKENQITAYKSVVTFLDKYLKGQKATP
;
A
#
# COMPACT_ATOMS: atom_id res chain seq x y z
N SER A 1 -15.35 -3.35 -5.47
CA SER A 1 -15.83 -4.50 -4.69
C SER A 1 -16.27 -4.06 -3.31
N SER A 2 -17.06 -4.88 -2.63
CA SER A 2 -17.50 -4.65 -1.24
C SER A 2 -17.45 -5.97 -0.47
N ASP A 3 -17.05 -5.93 0.80
CA ASP A 3 -17.03 -7.04 1.74
C ASP A 3 -18.27 -7.08 2.64
N GLN A 4 -19.35 -6.37 2.27
CA GLN A 4 -20.59 -6.33 3.05
C GLN A 4 -21.21 -7.72 3.31
N SER A 5 -20.88 -8.72 2.48
CA SER A 5 -21.28 -10.12 2.62
C SER A 5 -20.26 -10.98 3.40
N GLY A 6 -19.28 -10.37 4.06
CA GLY A 6 -18.21 -11.03 4.83
C GLY A 6 -16.91 -11.28 4.05
N VAL A 7 -17.01 -11.44 2.74
CA VAL A 7 -15.89 -11.60 1.80
C VAL A 7 -16.10 -10.64 0.63
N PHE A 8 -15.03 -10.03 0.12
CA PHE A 8 -15.12 -9.12 -1.02
C PHE A 8 -15.79 -9.79 -2.22
N ASN A 9 -16.88 -9.17 -2.67
CA ASN A 9 -17.63 -9.57 -3.84
C ASN A 9 -17.80 -8.39 -4.80
N LEU A 10 -18.26 -8.70 -6.01
CA LEU A 10 -18.49 -7.74 -7.07
C LEU A 10 -19.88 -7.12 -6.89
N TYR A 11 -19.96 -5.79 -6.99
CA TYR A 11 -21.20 -5.03 -6.88
C TYR A 11 -21.25 -3.97 -7.97
N THR A 12 -22.46 -3.65 -8.42
CA THR A 12 -22.73 -2.46 -9.25
C THR A 12 -23.48 -1.41 -8.46
N GLN A 13 -23.09 -0.16 -8.65
CA GLN A 13 -23.72 0.99 -8.01
C GLN A 13 -24.43 1.82 -9.08
N PRO A 14 -25.76 2.04 -8.99
CA PRO A 14 -26.45 2.92 -9.92
C PRO A 14 -25.92 4.36 -9.86
N LEU A 15 -25.74 4.98 -11.03
CA LEU A 15 -25.23 6.36 -11.13
C LEU A 15 -26.21 7.40 -10.59
N SER A 16 -27.51 7.07 -10.54
CA SER A 16 -28.55 7.87 -9.90
C SER A 16 -28.51 7.82 -8.37
N GLY A 17 -27.60 7.03 -7.78
CA GLY A 17 -27.66 6.65 -6.37
C GLY A 17 -28.64 5.49 -6.13
N GLY A 18 -28.72 5.03 -4.86
CA GLY A 18 -29.56 3.92 -4.43
C GLY A 18 -28.77 2.68 -4.01
N ALA A 19 -29.47 1.56 -3.80
CA ALA A 19 -28.85 0.32 -3.34
C ALA A 19 -27.95 -0.32 -4.40
N ALA A 20 -26.79 -0.80 -3.99
CA ALA A 20 -25.89 -1.57 -4.84
C ALA A 20 -26.47 -2.95 -5.16
N LYS A 21 -26.28 -3.42 -6.39
CA LYS A 21 -26.64 -4.78 -6.82
C LYS A 21 -25.43 -5.69 -6.77
N GLN A 22 -25.51 -6.76 -5.98
CA GLN A 22 -24.50 -7.82 -5.91
C GLN A 22 -24.44 -8.59 -7.24
N LEU A 23 -23.23 -8.88 -7.71
CA LEU A 23 -22.98 -9.61 -8.96
C LEU A 23 -22.39 -11.00 -8.77
N THR A 24 -21.79 -11.26 -7.62
CA THR A 24 -21.14 -12.52 -7.23
C THR A 24 -21.40 -12.82 -5.76
N ASP A 25 -21.35 -14.08 -5.35
CA ASP A 25 -21.57 -14.49 -3.96
C ASP A 25 -20.51 -15.50 -3.47
N SER A 26 -19.23 -15.17 -3.68
CA SER A 26 -18.12 -15.94 -3.13
C SER A 26 -18.17 -15.95 -1.60
N LYS A 27 -18.01 -17.15 -1.02
CA LYS A 27 -17.89 -17.37 0.43
C LYS A 27 -16.47 -17.67 0.89
N THR A 28 -15.55 -17.85 -0.05
CA THR A 28 -14.18 -18.29 0.22
C THR A 28 -13.18 -17.24 -0.20
N ASN A 29 -13.01 -17.02 -1.51
CA ASN A 29 -12.00 -16.14 -2.06
C ASN A 29 -12.54 -14.73 -2.30
N ALA A 30 -11.70 -13.73 -2.05
CA ALA A 30 -12.00 -12.33 -2.27
C ALA A 30 -11.97 -11.99 -3.77
N LEU A 31 -13.04 -11.37 -4.27
CA LEU A 31 -13.18 -10.98 -5.67
C LEU A 31 -13.07 -9.45 -5.83
N PHE A 32 -12.05 -9.01 -6.57
CA PHE A 32 -11.76 -7.60 -6.79
C PHE A 32 -12.10 -7.17 -8.22
N ALA A 33 -13.04 -6.26 -8.38
CA ALA A 33 -13.43 -5.74 -9.68
C ALA A 33 -12.25 -5.01 -10.37
N ILE A 34 -11.96 -5.38 -11.62
CA ILE A 34 -10.94 -4.72 -12.45
C ILE A 34 -11.63 -3.64 -13.29
N SER A 35 -12.48 -4.04 -14.25
CA SER A 35 -13.11 -3.11 -15.18
C SER A 35 -14.28 -3.75 -15.94
N PHE A 36 -15.31 -2.95 -16.24
CA PHE A 36 -16.25 -3.29 -17.31
C PHE A 36 -15.57 -3.29 -18.67
N PHE A 37 -16.15 -4.02 -19.62
CA PHE A 37 -15.72 -4.00 -21.01
C PHE A 37 -16.03 -2.63 -21.65
N PRO A 38 -15.25 -2.22 -22.67
CA PRO A 38 -15.42 -0.93 -23.32
C PRO A 38 -16.81 -0.64 -23.89
N GLY A 39 -17.52 -1.67 -24.38
CA GLY A 39 -18.76 -1.52 -25.14
C GLY A 39 -19.97 -2.26 -24.56
N ASP A 40 -19.80 -3.02 -23.48
CA ASP A 40 -20.88 -3.80 -22.86
C ASP A 40 -20.63 -4.02 -21.36
N ASN A 41 -21.57 -4.67 -20.68
CA ASN A 41 -21.56 -4.88 -19.23
C ASN A 41 -20.85 -6.18 -18.79
N ARG A 42 -20.07 -6.83 -19.67
CA ARG A 42 -19.13 -7.86 -19.22
C ARG A 42 -18.11 -7.22 -18.28
N LEU A 43 -17.60 -8.00 -17.33
CA LEU A 43 -16.73 -7.50 -16.26
C LEU A 43 -15.49 -8.38 -16.13
N LEU A 44 -14.33 -7.75 -16.04
CA LEU A 44 -13.11 -8.38 -15.56
C LEU A 44 -13.00 -8.22 -14.05
N TYR A 45 -12.57 -9.27 -13.36
CA TYR A 45 -12.22 -9.24 -11.94
C TYR A 45 -10.99 -10.08 -11.65
N ALA A 46 -10.33 -9.77 -10.54
CA ALA A 46 -9.17 -10.49 -10.01
C ALA A 46 -9.60 -11.33 -8.79
N SER A 47 -8.97 -12.49 -8.64
CA SER A 47 -9.03 -13.31 -7.43
C SER A 47 -7.72 -14.10 -7.33
N ASP A 48 -7.29 -14.36 -6.11
CA ASP A 48 -6.30 -15.39 -5.79
C ASP A 48 -6.96 -16.52 -5.00
N ASN A 49 -6.17 -17.44 -4.43
CA ASN A 49 -6.69 -18.53 -3.62
C ASN A 49 -6.19 -18.44 -2.17
N GLY A 50 -7.06 -18.02 -1.25
CA GLY A 50 -6.72 -17.96 0.17
C GLY A 50 -5.59 -16.99 0.53
N GLY A 51 -5.35 -15.95 -0.29
CA GLY A 51 -4.31 -14.95 -0.03
C GLY A 51 -2.89 -15.37 -0.43
N ASP A 52 -2.74 -16.38 -1.28
CA ASP A 52 -1.44 -16.82 -1.83
C ASP A 52 -0.80 -15.81 -2.80
N GLU A 53 -1.53 -14.75 -3.17
CA GLU A 53 -1.15 -13.70 -4.11
C GLU A 53 -0.85 -14.18 -5.54
N LEU A 54 -1.25 -15.40 -5.91
CA LEU A 54 -1.21 -15.92 -7.28
C LEU A 54 -2.49 -15.49 -8.00
N THR A 55 -2.61 -14.18 -8.21
CA THR A 55 -3.81 -13.56 -8.78
C THR A 55 -4.03 -13.98 -10.24
N HIS A 56 -5.27 -14.29 -10.59
CA HIS A 56 -5.75 -14.56 -11.95
C HIS A 56 -6.75 -13.49 -12.43
N ILE A 57 -6.95 -13.37 -13.74
CA ILE A 57 -8.00 -12.52 -14.34
C ILE A 57 -9.17 -13.39 -14.78
N PHE A 58 -10.35 -13.06 -14.27
CA PHE A 58 -11.60 -13.72 -14.60
C PHE A 58 -12.53 -12.80 -15.39
N LEU A 59 -13.28 -13.39 -16.32
CA LEU A 59 -14.41 -12.80 -17.00
C LEU A 59 -15.70 -13.19 -16.29
N ARG A 60 -16.60 -12.23 -16.08
CA ARG A 60 -18.03 -12.47 -15.87
C ARG A 60 -18.81 -11.98 -17.08
N ASP A 61 -19.58 -12.86 -17.71
CA ASP A 61 -20.38 -12.51 -18.88
C ASP A 61 -21.70 -11.80 -18.52
N LEU A 62 -22.52 -11.50 -19.53
CA LEU A 62 -23.80 -10.82 -19.36
C LEU A 62 -24.85 -11.68 -18.64
N ALA A 63 -24.80 -13.01 -18.80
CA ALA A 63 -25.67 -13.96 -18.10
C ALA A 63 -25.22 -14.20 -16.65
N GLY A 64 -23.97 -13.85 -16.33
CA GLY A 64 -23.33 -14.06 -15.04
C GLY A 64 -22.48 -15.31 -14.93
N ALA A 65 -22.26 -16.04 -16.02
CA ALA A 65 -21.27 -17.10 -16.04
C ALA A 65 -19.87 -16.51 -15.89
N THR A 66 -18.99 -17.27 -15.23
CA THR A 66 -17.61 -16.87 -14.98
C THR A 66 -16.64 -17.77 -15.74
N LYS A 67 -15.51 -17.20 -16.17
CA LYS A 67 -14.43 -17.91 -16.86
C LYS A 67 -13.09 -17.37 -16.40
N ASP A 68 -12.20 -18.25 -15.94
CA ASP A 68 -10.80 -17.91 -15.74
C ASP A 68 -10.12 -17.70 -17.10
N LEU A 69 -9.60 -16.50 -17.35
CA LEU A 69 -8.90 -16.17 -18.59
C LEU A 69 -7.40 -16.48 -18.52
N THR A 70 -6.88 -16.73 -17.32
CA THR A 70 -5.45 -17.00 -17.07
C THR A 70 -5.27 -18.14 -16.07
N PRO A 71 -5.68 -19.37 -16.42
CA PRO A 71 -5.80 -20.49 -15.48
C PRO A 71 -4.48 -21.15 -15.07
N GLU A 72 -3.33 -20.56 -15.42
CA GLU A 72 -2.02 -21.15 -15.12
C GLU A 72 -1.73 -21.12 -13.60
N PRO A 73 -1.73 -22.29 -12.90
CA PRO A 73 -1.88 -22.34 -11.43
C PRO A 73 -0.67 -21.84 -10.62
N LYS A 74 0.46 -21.60 -11.28
CA LYS A 74 1.68 -21.07 -10.64
C LYS A 74 2.03 -19.67 -11.12
N ALA A 75 1.24 -19.14 -12.06
CA ALA A 75 1.48 -17.83 -12.62
C ALA A 75 0.77 -16.78 -11.76
N LYS A 76 1.47 -15.69 -11.50
CA LYS A 76 0.87 -14.45 -11.05
C LYS A 76 0.53 -13.62 -12.27
N VAL A 77 -0.65 -13.01 -12.25
CA VAL A 77 -1.17 -12.19 -13.34
C VAL A 77 -1.64 -10.84 -12.80
N THR A 78 -1.38 -9.78 -13.55
CA THR A 78 -1.87 -8.44 -13.24
C THR A 78 -2.42 -7.79 -14.50
N PHE A 79 -3.56 -7.12 -14.40
CA PHE A 79 -4.15 -6.37 -15.51
C PHE A 79 -3.40 -5.05 -15.71
N SER A 80 -2.99 -4.76 -16.95
CA SER A 80 -2.13 -3.61 -17.30
C SER A 80 -2.85 -2.58 -18.17
N GLY A 81 -4.18 -2.67 -18.32
CA GLY A 81 -4.99 -1.65 -19.00
C GLY A 81 -5.70 -2.13 -20.26
N TRP A 82 -6.71 -1.38 -20.69
CA TRP A 82 -7.37 -1.61 -21.98
C TRP A 82 -6.55 -0.99 -23.11
N ALA A 83 -6.53 -1.64 -24.26
CA ALA A 83 -6.10 -0.97 -25.49
C ALA A 83 -7.03 0.21 -25.81
N PHE A 84 -6.46 1.28 -26.38
CA PHE A 84 -7.20 2.50 -26.71
C PHE A 84 -8.41 2.25 -27.64
N ASP A 85 -8.23 1.35 -28.62
CA ASP A 85 -9.26 0.90 -29.57
C ASP A 85 -10.40 0.09 -28.92
N GLY A 86 -10.22 -0.37 -27.68
CA GLY A 86 -11.19 -1.17 -26.93
C GLY A 86 -11.39 -2.58 -27.46
N LYS A 87 -10.50 -3.10 -28.31
CA LYS A 87 -10.57 -4.45 -28.89
C LYS A 87 -9.73 -5.49 -28.16
N SER A 88 -8.86 -5.04 -27.26
CA SER A 88 -7.99 -5.90 -26.46
C SER A 88 -7.70 -5.27 -25.11
N PHE A 89 -7.07 -6.03 -24.22
CA PHE A 89 -6.45 -5.52 -23.02
C PHE A 89 -5.06 -6.11 -22.82
N PHE A 90 -4.23 -5.41 -22.07
CA PHE A 90 -2.89 -5.85 -21.70
C PHE A 90 -2.89 -6.46 -20.31
N PHE A 91 -2.06 -7.47 -20.09
CA PHE A 91 -1.82 -8.04 -18.79
C PHE A 91 -0.38 -8.54 -18.67
N GLU A 92 0.15 -8.46 -17.48
CA GLU A 92 1.46 -8.99 -17.11
C GLU A 92 1.32 -10.39 -16.55
N SER A 93 2.23 -11.29 -16.92
CA SER A 93 2.26 -12.64 -16.38
C SER A 93 3.67 -13.21 -16.32
N ASN A 94 4.00 -13.87 -15.21
CA ASN A 94 5.26 -14.60 -15.03
C ASN A 94 5.14 -16.08 -15.44
N ARG A 95 4.15 -16.43 -16.29
CA ARG A 95 3.88 -17.81 -16.71
C ARG A 95 5.05 -18.49 -17.46
N ARG A 96 5.88 -17.70 -18.15
CA ARG A 96 7.06 -18.19 -18.87
C ARG A 96 8.26 -18.38 -17.95
N ASP A 97 8.55 -17.37 -17.13
CA ASP A 97 9.64 -17.37 -16.15
C ASP A 97 9.10 -16.81 -14.83
N PRO A 98 9.10 -17.58 -13.72
CA PRO A 98 8.52 -17.12 -12.46
C PRO A 98 9.20 -15.86 -11.90
N ARG A 99 10.38 -15.49 -12.40
CA ARG A 99 11.14 -14.31 -11.97
C ARG A 99 10.71 -13.01 -12.63
N PHE A 100 10.19 -13.08 -13.84
CA PHE A 100 9.96 -11.90 -14.67
C PHE A 100 8.56 -11.92 -15.27
N PHE A 101 7.91 -10.75 -15.25
CA PHE A 101 6.63 -10.58 -15.91
C PHE A 101 6.84 -10.19 -17.36
N ASP A 102 6.30 -11.01 -18.25
CA ASP A 102 6.12 -10.65 -19.65
C ASP A 102 4.81 -9.87 -19.83
N LEU A 103 4.73 -9.00 -20.84
CA LEU A 103 3.49 -8.33 -21.23
C LEU A 103 2.80 -9.12 -22.35
N TYR A 104 1.51 -9.37 -22.16
CA TYR A 104 0.63 -10.01 -23.13
C TYR A 104 -0.52 -9.06 -23.51
N GLU A 105 -1.03 -9.20 -24.73
CA GLU A 105 -2.26 -8.56 -25.23
C GLU A 105 -3.31 -9.64 -25.47
N MET A 106 -4.48 -9.52 -24.86
CA MET A 106 -5.59 -10.46 -25.01
C MET A 106 -6.70 -9.85 -25.87
N ASP A 107 -7.05 -10.52 -26.96
CA ASP A 107 -8.21 -10.18 -27.78
C ASP A 107 -9.52 -10.51 -27.04
N ILE A 108 -10.52 -9.63 -27.15
CA ILE A 108 -11.75 -9.73 -26.33
C ILE A 108 -12.86 -10.57 -26.98
N VAL A 109 -12.62 -11.06 -28.21
CA VAL A 109 -13.53 -11.91 -28.96
C VAL A 109 -13.19 -13.37 -28.72
N ASN A 110 -11.91 -13.74 -28.90
CA ASN A 110 -11.47 -15.13 -28.76
C ASN A 110 -10.73 -15.43 -27.44
N PHE A 111 -10.35 -14.41 -26.66
CA PHE A 111 -9.59 -14.54 -25.40
C PHE A 111 -8.24 -15.25 -25.55
N ALA A 112 -7.60 -15.14 -26.71
CA ALA A 112 -6.27 -15.67 -26.94
C ALA A 112 -5.20 -14.63 -26.53
N PRO A 113 -4.26 -14.97 -25.63
CA PRO A 113 -3.17 -14.08 -25.28
C PRO A 113 -2.07 -14.11 -26.34
N LYS A 114 -1.54 -12.93 -26.69
CA LYS A 114 -0.37 -12.74 -27.55
C LYS A 114 0.75 -12.07 -26.78
N LEU A 115 1.94 -12.66 -26.79
CA LEU A 115 3.13 -12.03 -26.19
C LEU A 115 3.48 -10.75 -26.95
N VAL A 116 3.59 -9.62 -26.24
CA VAL A 116 3.94 -8.31 -26.82
C VAL A 116 5.29 -7.78 -26.35
N TYR A 117 5.73 -8.18 -25.15
CA TYR A 117 7.06 -7.89 -24.64
C TYR A 117 7.54 -9.04 -23.77
N GLN A 118 8.69 -9.60 -24.12
CA GLN A 118 9.37 -10.61 -23.33
C GLN A 118 10.39 -9.94 -22.41
N ASN A 119 10.29 -10.20 -21.12
CA ASN A 119 11.12 -9.58 -20.11
C ASN A 119 12.20 -10.54 -19.63
N ASP A 120 13.39 -10.45 -20.23
CA ASP A 120 14.54 -11.26 -19.82
C ASP A 120 15.51 -10.50 -18.90
N SER A 121 15.22 -9.22 -18.64
CA SER A 121 16.10 -8.31 -17.93
C SER A 121 15.55 -7.84 -16.59
N GLY A 122 14.36 -8.31 -16.18
CA GLY A 122 13.73 -7.89 -14.92
C GLY A 122 13.43 -6.41 -14.88
N PHE A 123 12.79 -5.89 -15.92
CA PHE A 123 12.16 -4.56 -15.88
C PHE A 123 10.79 -4.64 -15.22
N PHE A 124 10.37 -3.55 -14.57
CA PHE A 124 8.96 -3.29 -14.31
C PHE A 124 8.34 -2.71 -15.58
N ILE A 125 7.20 -3.24 -16.00
CA ILE A 125 6.49 -2.75 -17.17
C ILE A 125 5.59 -1.59 -16.73
N GLY A 126 5.70 -0.45 -17.40
CA GLY A 126 4.92 0.75 -17.14
C GLY A 126 3.74 0.90 -18.11
N THR A 127 3.38 2.16 -18.39
CA THR A 127 2.31 2.49 -19.35
C THR A 127 2.65 2.06 -20.78
N ILE A 128 1.61 1.83 -21.58
CA ILE A 128 1.65 1.52 -23.02
C ILE A 128 1.03 2.70 -23.77
N SER A 129 1.68 3.16 -24.84
CA SER A 129 1.18 4.29 -25.65
C SER A 129 -0.14 3.93 -26.37
N ASP A 130 -0.97 4.93 -26.68
CA ASP A 130 -2.32 4.69 -27.24
C ASP A 130 -2.31 4.03 -28.63
N ASP A 131 -1.31 4.36 -29.44
CA ASP A 131 -0.99 3.69 -30.73
C ASP A 131 -0.37 2.30 -30.56
N LYS A 132 -0.18 1.88 -29.31
CA LYS A 132 0.44 0.64 -28.86
C LYS A 132 1.90 0.50 -29.29
N GLN A 133 2.57 1.50 -29.85
CA GLN A 133 3.94 1.33 -30.36
C GLN A 133 4.96 1.19 -29.23
N TYR A 134 4.79 1.95 -28.17
CA TYR A 134 5.77 2.10 -27.10
C TYR A 134 5.30 1.51 -25.79
N ILE A 135 6.24 0.90 -25.07
CA ILE A 135 6.05 0.43 -23.70
C ILE A 135 7.11 1.11 -22.85
N SER A 136 6.70 1.83 -21.82
CA SER A 136 7.64 2.36 -20.83
C SER A 136 8.07 1.25 -19.88
N LEU A 137 9.33 1.28 -19.45
CA LEU A 137 9.92 0.25 -18.60
C LEU A 137 10.74 0.93 -17.48
N THR A 138 10.77 0.34 -16.30
CA THR A 138 11.60 0.80 -15.19
C THR A 138 12.59 -0.27 -14.77
N LYS A 139 13.87 0.09 -14.61
CA LYS A 139 14.89 -0.77 -14.03
C LYS A 139 15.24 -0.27 -12.63
N THR A 140 15.05 -1.12 -11.63
CA THR A 140 15.49 -0.83 -10.26
C THR A 140 16.97 -1.17 -10.11
N ILE A 141 17.75 -0.21 -9.62
CA ILE A 141 19.18 -0.36 -9.30
C ILE A 141 19.39 -0.37 -7.78
N THR A 142 18.69 0.52 -7.09
CA THR A 142 18.47 0.56 -5.64
C THR A 142 17.03 1.00 -5.37
N ARG A 143 16.62 1.07 -4.10
CA ARG A 143 15.32 1.65 -3.70
C ARG A 143 15.16 3.10 -4.20
N ASP A 144 16.28 3.82 -4.28
CA ASP A 144 16.37 5.25 -4.59
C ASP A 144 17.07 5.57 -5.92
N ASN A 145 17.37 4.54 -6.70
CA ASN A 145 17.96 4.67 -8.02
C ASN A 145 17.20 3.77 -8.98
N THR A 146 16.46 4.40 -9.89
CA THR A 146 15.71 3.70 -10.92
C THR A 146 15.86 4.41 -12.26
N LEU A 147 16.00 3.62 -13.31
CA LEU A 147 16.19 4.08 -14.68
C LEU A 147 14.92 3.83 -15.50
N THR A 148 14.49 4.82 -16.25
CA THR A 148 13.34 4.72 -17.17
C THR A 148 13.84 4.41 -18.58
N TYR A 149 13.26 3.38 -19.17
CA TYR A 149 13.51 2.90 -20.52
C TYR A 149 12.24 2.95 -21.37
N LEU A 150 12.43 2.89 -22.67
CA LEU A 150 11.37 2.79 -23.67
C LEU A 150 11.62 1.58 -24.54
N TYR A 151 10.64 0.70 -24.67
CA TYR A 151 10.65 -0.36 -25.66
C TYR A 151 9.78 0.04 -26.86
N ASP A 152 10.39 0.06 -28.05
CA ASP A 152 9.69 0.22 -29.32
C ASP A 152 9.34 -1.17 -29.87
N ARG A 153 8.06 -1.49 -29.99
CA ARG A 153 7.59 -2.79 -30.47
C ARG A 153 7.82 -3.02 -31.96
N THR A 154 7.85 -1.95 -32.76
CA THR A 154 8.10 -2.02 -34.20
C THR A 154 9.57 -2.30 -34.48
N ALA A 155 10.46 -1.52 -33.83
CA ALA A 155 11.90 -1.71 -33.95
C ALA A 155 12.41 -2.92 -33.13
N LYS A 156 11.63 -3.37 -32.14
CA LYS A 156 12.01 -4.36 -31.13
C LYS A 156 13.28 -3.96 -30.37
N GLN A 157 13.38 -2.69 -30.02
CA GLN A 157 14.55 -2.12 -29.34
C GLN A 157 14.16 -1.48 -28.02
N THR A 158 15.03 -1.63 -27.02
CA THR A 158 14.93 -0.96 -25.72
C THR A 158 15.95 0.17 -25.64
N LYS A 159 15.51 1.38 -25.30
CA LYS A 159 16.33 2.59 -25.18
C LYS A 159 16.25 3.14 -23.76
N LEU A 160 17.39 3.47 -23.16
CA LEU A 160 17.46 4.21 -21.88
C LEU A 160 17.07 5.68 -22.13
N LEU A 161 16.12 6.20 -21.35
CA LEU A 161 15.66 7.59 -21.46
C LEU A 161 16.23 8.51 -20.38
N THR A 162 16.53 8.00 -19.19
CA THR A 162 16.99 8.79 -18.05
C THR A 162 18.38 8.39 -17.57
N PRO A 163 19.43 8.49 -18.42
CA PRO A 163 20.79 8.23 -17.96
C PRO A 163 21.18 9.24 -16.89
N HIS A 164 21.63 8.76 -15.73
CA HIS A 164 22.08 9.61 -14.62
C HIS A 164 23.12 8.88 -13.76
N THR A 165 23.69 9.61 -12.80
CA THR A 165 24.63 9.09 -11.80
C THR A 165 24.14 9.43 -10.39
N GLY A 166 24.44 8.58 -9.41
CA GLY A 166 24.02 8.78 -8.02
C GLY A 166 22.61 8.25 -7.74
N ASN A 167 22.00 8.67 -6.62
CA ASN A 167 20.65 8.26 -6.22
C ASN A 167 19.63 9.21 -6.86
N VAL A 168 19.06 8.77 -7.98
CA VAL A 168 17.94 9.43 -8.66
C VAL A 168 16.87 8.38 -8.96
N ALA A 169 15.68 8.57 -8.40
CA ALA A 169 14.52 7.78 -8.76
C ALA A 169 13.87 8.38 -10.01
N THR A 170 13.58 7.52 -10.99
CA THR A 170 12.73 7.85 -12.15
C THR A 170 11.61 6.83 -12.33
N SER A 171 10.41 7.29 -12.63
CA SER A 171 9.25 6.44 -12.88
C SER A 171 8.41 6.99 -14.03
N PRO A 172 8.15 6.22 -15.10
CA PRO A 172 7.23 6.63 -16.15
C PRO A 172 5.80 6.71 -15.59
N LEU A 173 5.09 7.78 -15.93
CA LEU A 173 3.73 8.05 -15.47
C LEU A 173 2.72 7.71 -16.57
N ASP A 174 2.71 8.48 -17.65
CA ASP A 174 1.78 8.29 -18.76
C ASP A 174 2.34 8.84 -20.08
N PHE A 175 1.81 8.33 -21.19
CA PHE A 175 2.05 8.91 -22.52
C PHE A 175 1.06 10.04 -22.78
N SER A 176 1.45 11.02 -23.61
CA SER A 176 0.47 11.94 -24.16
C SER A 176 -0.53 11.19 -25.06
N PRO A 177 -1.80 11.62 -25.17
CA PRO A 177 -2.81 10.96 -25.99
C PRO A 177 -2.48 10.86 -27.49
N ASP A 178 -1.53 11.68 -27.96
CA ASP A 178 -1.01 11.62 -29.34
C ASP A 178 0.26 10.77 -29.48
N SER A 179 0.64 10.03 -28.43
CA SER A 179 1.83 9.18 -28.33
C SER A 179 3.16 9.90 -28.64
N LYS A 180 3.25 11.21 -28.44
CA LYS A 180 4.49 11.98 -28.73
C LYS A 180 5.38 12.22 -27.53
N TYR A 181 4.80 12.23 -26.33
CA TYR A 181 5.51 12.52 -25.09
C TYR A 181 5.35 11.37 -24.09
N LEU A 182 6.41 11.09 -23.34
CA LEU A 182 6.33 10.32 -22.11
C LEU A 182 6.57 11.27 -20.93
N TYR A 183 5.68 11.25 -19.96
CA TYR A 183 5.84 11.98 -18.71
C TYR A 183 6.49 11.05 -17.69
N ILE A 184 7.57 11.53 -17.07
CA ILE A 184 8.43 10.75 -16.18
C ILE A 184 8.55 11.52 -14.88
N GLN A 185 8.16 10.91 -13.76
CA GLN A 185 8.47 11.42 -12.43
C GLN A 185 9.96 11.23 -12.17
N THR A 186 10.62 12.24 -11.60
CA THR A 186 12.03 12.16 -11.17
C THR A 186 12.31 13.09 -10.00
N ASP A 187 13.27 12.72 -9.15
CA ASP A 187 13.81 13.56 -8.06
C ASP A 187 15.21 14.12 -8.38
N GLU A 188 15.61 14.10 -9.66
CA GLU A 188 16.94 14.56 -10.08
C GLU A 188 17.19 16.01 -9.65
N GLY A 189 18.25 16.22 -8.85
CA GLY A 189 18.59 17.54 -8.32
C GLY A 189 17.58 18.14 -7.33
N ARG A 190 16.62 17.36 -6.81
CA ARG A 190 15.61 17.83 -5.83
C ARG A 190 15.39 16.83 -4.70
N GLU A 191 14.83 17.31 -3.60
CA GLU A 191 14.42 16.48 -2.45
C GLU A 191 13.13 15.68 -2.75
N PHE A 192 12.21 16.31 -3.49
CA PHE A 192 10.90 15.76 -3.83
C PHE A 192 10.76 15.60 -5.35
N GLY A 193 10.04 14.54 -5.73
CA GLY A 193 9.73 14.17 -7.10
C GLY A 193 8.93 15.22 -7.87
N TYR A 194 9.30 15.43 -9.13
CA TYR A 194 8.66 16.32 -10.07
C TYR A 194 8.46 15.63 -11.42
N ILE A 195 7.68 16.24 -12.33
CA ILE A 195 7.44 15.63 -13.64
C ILE A 195 8.34 16.25 -14.69
N ASN A 196 9.04 15.39 -15.43
CA ASN A 196 9.81 15.70 -16.62
C ASN A 196 9.06 15.17 -17.85
N ARG A 197 8.86 16.00 -18.88
CA ARG A 197 8.25 15.61 -20.14
C ARG A 197 9.33 15.29 -21.16
N TYR A 198 9.35 14.06 -21.66
CA TYR A 198 10.29 13.57 -22.66
C TYR A 198 9.61 13.49 -24.04
N ASP A 199 10.18 14.14 -25.05
CA ASP A 199 9.75 14.10 -26.45
C ASP A 199 10.33 12.88 -27.16
N LEU A 200 9.48 11.96 -27.61
CA LEU A 200 9.89 10.67 -28.16
C LEU A 200 10.62 10.81 -29.50
N ALA A 201 10.29 11.83 -30.30
CA ALA A 201 10.87 12.04 -31.62
C ALA A 201 12.26 12.68 -31.54
N THR A 202 12.41 13.69 -30.69
CA THR A 202 13.65 14.50 -30.60
C THR A 202 14.59 14.05 -29.49
N GLY A 203 14.08 13.31 -28.50
CA GLY A 203 14.80 12.93 -27.29
C GLY A 203 15.04 14.09 -26.31
N LYS A 204 14.40 15.24 -26.53
CA LYS A 204 14.49 16.39 -25.61
C LYS A 204 13.60 16.15 -24.40
N ALA A 205 14.12 16.46 -23.20
CA ALA A 205 13.37 16.42 -21.95
C ALA A 205 13.36 17.81 -21.29
N GLY A 206 12.28 18.12 -20.57
CA GLY A 206 12.18 19.33 -19.76
C GLY A 206 11.10 19.23 -18.69
N LYS A 207 11.35 19.86 -17.53
CA LYS A 207 10.42 19.93 -16.40
C LYS A 207 9.04 20.44 -16.86
N SER A 208 7.98 19.70 -16.54
CA SER A 208 6.59 20.08 -16.85
C SER A 208 5.82 20.51 -15.61
N ASP A 209 6.03 19.85 -14.47
CA ASP A 209 5.28 20.10 -13.24
C ASP A 209 6.19 19.96 -12.03
N GLU A 210 5.94 20.80 -11.01
CA GLU A 210 6.60 20.73 -9.70
C GLU A 210 5.62 21.07 -8.58
N ALA A 211 5.94 20.56 -7.39
CA ALA A 211 5.28 20.89 -6.14
C ALA A 211 6.32 20.93 -5.01
N ASP A 212 5.89 21.37 -3.82
CA ASP A 212 6.70 21.38 -2.60
C ASP A 212 6.88 19.99 -1.98
N TRP A 213 6.12 19.01 -2.47
CA TRP A 213 6.15 17.61 -2.07
C TRP A 213 6.19 16.69 -3.29
N ASP A 214 6.33 15.38 -3.06
CA ASP A 214 6.39 14.39 -4.14
C ASP A 214 5.14 14.43 -5.01
N ILE A 215 5.33 14.74 -6.30
CA ILE A 215 4.35 14.39 -7.31
C ILE A 215 4.43 12.88 -7.51
N THR A 216 3.39 12.15 -7.12
CA THR A 216 3.37 10.68 -7.10
C THR A 216 2.72 10.06 -8.32
N ASN A 217 1.89 10.81 -9.04
CA ASN A 217 1.24 10.32 -10.26
C ASN A 217 0.83 11.45 -11.20
N MET A 218 0.72 11.14 -12.49
CA MET A 218 0.05 11.96 -13.48
C MET A 218 -0.46 11.09 -14.62
N TYR A 219 -1.65 11.41 -15.12
CA TYR A 219 -2.25 10.69 -16.25
C TYR A 219 -3.26 11.57 -16.97
N PHE A 220 -3.59 11.18 -18.20
CA PHE A 220 -4.62 11.81 -18.99
C PHE A 220 -5.97 11.08 -18.88
N SER A 221 -7.05 11.83 -19.05
CA SER A 221 -8.32 11.22 -19.44
C SER A 221 -8.21 10.71 -20.88
N ARG A 222 -9.10 9.81 -21.28
CA ARG A 222 -9.01 9.07 -22.55
C ARG A 222 -8.66 9.92 -23.77
N THR A 223 -9.28 11.09 -23.97
CA THR A 223 -9.00 11.95 -25.15
C THR A 223 -8.02 13.08 -24.88
N GLY A 224 -7.44 13.14 -23.68
CA GLY A 224 -6.63 14.27 -23.22
C GLY A 224 -7.45 15.48 -22.78
N LYS A 225 -8.77 15.37 -22.70
CA LYS A 225 -9.64 16.48 -22.27
C LYS A 225 -9.29 16.97 -20.87
N TYR A 226 -8.88 16.06 -20.00
CA TYR A 226 -8.39 16.36 -18.66
C TYR A 226 -7.04 15.71 -18.40
N ARG A 227 -6.27 16.33 -17.51
CA ARG A 227 -5.02 15.81 -16.98
C ARG A 227 -5.07 15.87 -15.46
N VAL A 228 -4.61 14.82 -14.81
CA VAL A 228 -4.60 14.71 -13.36
C VAL A 228 -3.15 14.68 -12.88
N VAL A 229 -2.85 15.38 -11.80
CA VAL A 229 -1.59 15.29 -11.07
C VAL A 229 -1.91 15.01 -9.61
N SER A 230 -1.28 13.98 -9.04
CA SER A 230 -1.41 13.63 -7.63
C SER A 230 -0.14 14.05 -6.88
N VAL A 231 -0.31 14.72 -5.75
CA VAL A 231 0.79 15.12 -4.85
C VAL A 231 0.58 14.45 -3.49
N ASN A 232 1.64 13.84 -2.94
CA ASN A 232 1.64 13.36 -1.55
C ASN A 232 2.15 14.47 -0.63
N SER A 233 1.24 15.28 -0.09
CA SER A 233 1.53 16.47 0.69
C SER A 233 1.29 16.24 2.17
N ASP A 234 2.34 16.01 2.95
CA ASP A 234 2.29 15.86 4.41
C ASP A 234 1.21 14.87 4.89
N ALA A 235 1.39 13.59 4.53
CA ALA A 235 0.47 12.50 4.86
C ALA A 235 -0.95 12.65 4.27
N ARG A 236 -1.14 13.49 3.25
CA ARG A 236 -2.40 13.70 2.51
C ARG A 236 -2.18 13.59 1.01
N THR A 237 -3.18 13.08 0.31
CA THR A 237 -3.22 13.17 -1.16
C THR A 237 -3.88 14.48 -1.58
N GLU A 238 -3.21 15.25 -2.42
CA GLU A 238 -3.78 16.39 -3.14
C GLU A 238 -3.95 16.00 -4.62
N ILE A 239 -5.18 16.15 -5.13
CA ILE A 239 -5.47 15.96 -6.55
C ILE A 239 -5.57 17.34 -7.21
N LYS A 240 -4.75 17.53 -8.24
CA LYS A 240 -4.80 18.68 -9.14
C LYS A 240 -5.39 18.22 -10.48
N LEU A 241 -6.37 18.96 -10.97
CA LEU A 241 -7.05 18.68 -12.23
C LEU A 241 -6.79 19.82 -13.20
N TYR A 242 -6.52 19.49 -14.46
CA TYR A 242 -6.31 20.46 -15.53
C TYR A 242 -7.15 20.09 -16.75
N ASP A 243 -7.46 21.08 -17.58
CA ASP A 243 -8.03 20.86 -18.91
C ASP A 243 -6.95 20.55 -19.97
N ALA A 244 -7.38 20.33 -21.21
CA ALA A 244 -6.49 20.06 -22.36
C ALA A 244 -5.52 21.22 -22.69
N GLN A 245 -5.78 22.44 -22.21
CA GLN A 245 -4.89 23.60 -22.36
C GLN A 245 -4.00 23.80 -21.13
N ASN A 246 -3.99 22.82 -20.22
CA ASN A 246 -3.26 22.84 -18.95
C ASN A 246 -3.71 23.95 -17.99
N ARG A 247 -4.95 24.43 -18.11
CA ARG A 247 -5.52 25.38 -17.15
C ARG A 247 -6.07 24.60 -15.96
N PRO A 248 -5.82 25.04 -14.71
CA PRO A 248 -6.32 24.35 -13.54
C PRO A 248 -7.86 24.38 -13.49
N LEU A 249 -8.44 23.27 -13.04
CA LEU A 249 -9.86 23.07 -12.81
C LEU A 249 -10.12 22.82 -11.32
N ASP A 250 -11.25 23.30 -10.83
CA ASP A 250 -11.66 23.06 -9.44
C ASP A 250 -11.95 21.58 -9.21
N VAL A 251 -11.31 21.03 -8.17
CA VAL A 251 -11.67 19.72 -7.62
C VAL A 251 -12.65 19.96 -6.45
N PRO A 252 -13.80 19.26 -6.41
CA PRO A 252 -14.74 19.39 -5.31
C PRO A 252 -14.08 19.18 -3.94
N LYS A 253 -14.38 20.05 -2.98
CA LYS A 253 -13.85 20.00 -1.61
C LYS A 253 -14.85 19.34 -0.66
N PHE A 254 -14.33 18.63 0.33
CA PHE A 254 -15.13 17.90 1.31
C PHE A 254 -14.63 18.23 2.73
N PRO A 255 -15.52 18.47 3.69
CA PRO A 255 -15.11 18.80 5.06
C PRO A 255 -14.47 17.59 5.76
N ASP A 256 -14.98 16.38 5.49
CA ASP A 256 -14.61 15.16 6.23
C ASP A 256 -13.56 14.30 5.51
N GLY A 257 -12.83 14.86 4.54
CA GLY A 257 -11.83 14.08 3.81
C GLY A 257 -11.24 14.74 2.57
N THR A 258 -10.35 14.00 1.91
CA THR A 258 -9.66 14.40 0.68
C THR A 258 -10.02 13.47 -0.47
N VAL A 259 -9.91 13.98 -1.69
CA VAL A 259 -10.05 13.17 -2.90
C VAL A 259 -8.76 12.35 -3.06
N LEU A 260 -8.85 11.02 -3.07
CA LEU A 260 -7.65 10.16 -3.17
C LEU A 260 -7.24 9.88 -4.61
N ASN A 261 -8.23 9.70 -5.49
CA ASN A 261 -8.03 9.39 -6.90
C ASN A 261 -9.29 9.73 -7.70
N VAL A 262 -9.13 9.96 -9.00
CA VAL A 262 -10.24 10.24 -9.92
C VAL A 262 -10.20 9.27 -11.10
N GLY A 263 -11.31 9.17 -11.82
CA GLY A 263 -11.39 8.44 -13.08
C GLY A 263 -12.52 8.99 -13.93
N PHE A 264 -12.40 8.89 -15.24
CA PHE A 264 -13.33 9.54 -16.16
C PHE A 264 -14.21 8.52 -16.89
N SER A 265 -15.45 8.89 -17.17
CA SER A 265 -16.26 8.14 -18.14
C SER A 265 -15.61 8.21 -19.52
N ARG A 266 -15.91 7.24 -20.40
CA ARG A 266 -15.43 7.27 -21.80
C ARG A 266 -15.87 8.52 -22.57
N SER A 267 -17.01 9.09 -22.19
CA SER A 267 -17.52 10.36 -22.72
C SER A 267 -16.86 11.60 -22.12
N GLU A 268 -16.10 11.43 -21.02
CA GLU A 268 -15.45 12.51 -20.25
C GLU A 268 -16.42 13.62 -19.82
N LYS A 269 -17.69 13.24 -19.65
CA LYS A 269 -18.74 14.05 -19.03
C LYS A 269 -18.80 13.85 -17.53
N TRP A 270 -18.34 12.69 -17.06
CA TRP A 270 -18.39 12.30 -15.67
C TRP A 270 -16.99 12.00 -15.13
N MET A 271 -16.75 12.42 -13.90
CA MET A 271 -15.60 12.04 -13.09
C MET A 271 -16.11 11.23 -11.89
N ARG A 272 -15.65 10.01 -11.73
CA ARG A 272 -15.79 9.26 -10.47
C ARG A 272 -14.58 9.53 -9.60
N PHE A 273 -14.76 9.53 -8.29
CA PHE A 273 -13.65 9.69 -7.34
C PHE A 273 -14.02 9.17 -5.96
N TYR A 274 -13.01 8.88 -5.13
CA TYR A 274 -13.21 8.52 -3.74
C TYR A 274 -12.84 9.68 -2.83
N VAL A 275 -13.69 9.94 -1.84
CA VAL A 275 -13.38 10.84 -0.72
C VAL A 275 -13.15 9.98 0.52
N ASN A 276 -12.06 10.24 1.21
CA ASN A 276 -11.66 9.54 2.43
C ASN A 276 -11.10 10.53 3.44
N GLY A 277 -11.41 10.34 4.72
CA GLY A 277 -10.77 11.04 5.82
C GLY A 277 -10.69 10.16 7.05
N SER A 278 -9.95 10.59 8.08
CA SER A 278 -9.74 9.79 9.27
C SER A 278 -11.03 9.31 9.96
N THR A 279 -12.11 10.10 9.87
CA THR A 279 -13.45 9.81 10.43
C THR A 279 -14.46 9.38 9.37
N SER A 280 -14.03 9.14 8.12
CA SER A 280 -14.92 8.75 7.03
C SER A 280 -14.26 7.73 6.11
N PRO A 281 -14.74 6.46 6.08
CA PRO A 281 -14.24 5.49 5.11
C PRO A 281 -14.46 5.98 3.68
N SER A 282 -13.70 5.42 2.74
CA SER A 282 -13.77 5.79 1.34
C SER A 282 -15.20 5.69 0.81
N ASN A 283 -15.74 6.81 0.33
CA ASN A 283 -17.04 6.86 -0.32
C ASN A 283 -16.86 7.25 -1.79
N LEU A 284 -17.56 6.56 -2.68
CA LEU A 284 -17.57 6.82 -4.11
C LEU A 284 -18.49 8.00 -4.40
N TYR A 285 -17.98 8.94 -5.19
CA TYR A 285 -18.71 10.09 -5.69
C TYR A 285 -18.67 10.13 -7.21
N LEU A 286 -19.64 10.84 -7.77
CA LEU A 286 -19.74 11.14 -9.19
C LEU A 286 -19.87 12.65 -9.36
N TYR A 287 -19.08 13.22 -10.25
CA TYR A 287 -19.15 14.62 -10.64
C TYR A 287 -19.48 14.73 -12.12
N ASN A 288 -20.44 15.59 -12.46
CA ASN A 288 -20.79 15.93 -13.83
C ASN A 288 -20.11 17.23 -14.24
N PHE A 289 -19.29 17.23 -15.29
CA PHE A 289 -18.60 18.44 -15.74
C PHE A 289 -19.51 19.49 -16.38
N GLU A 290 -20.64 19.09 -16.96
CA GLU A 290 -21.58 19.99 -17.64
C GLU A 290 -22.47 20.73 -16.61
N THR A 291 -23.00 20.00 -15.62
CA THR A 291 -23.92 20.56 -14.60
C THR A 291 -23.21 20.99 -13.32
N LYS A 292 -21.95 20.58 -13.13
CA LYS A 292 -21.17 20.71 -11.89
C LYS A 292 -21.79 20.00 -10.67
N ALA A 293 -22.76 19.10 -10.89
CA ALA A 293 -23.39 18.35 -9.82
C ALA A 293 -22.43 17.29 -9.25
N VAL A 294 -22.39 17.19 -7.92
CA VAL A 294 -21.69 16.12 -7.17
C VAL A 294 -22.73 15.21 -6.53
N THR A 295 -22.65 13.91 -6.79
CA THR A 295 -23.52 12.89 -6.22
C THR A 295 -22.69 11.91 -5.40
N LYS A 296 -23.01 11.74 -4.11
CA LYS A 296 -22.46 10.66 -3.28
C LYS A 296 -23.15 9.36 -3.65
N LEU A 297 -22.40 8.36 -4.12
CA LEU A 297 -22.95 7.09 -4.61
C LEU A 297 -22.95 5.99 -3.54
N THR A 298 -22.06 6.04 -2.56
CA THR A 298 -22.00 5.03 -1.49
C THR A 298 -22.08 5.69 -0.12
N ASN A 299 -22.50 4.91 0.89
CA ASN A 299 -22.31 5.23 2.29
C ASN A 299 -21.67 4.02 2.98
N THR A 300 -20.34 4.04 3.11
CA THR A 300 -19.55 2.86 3.51
C THR A 300 -19.35 2.71 5.00
N LEU A 301 -19.57 3.77 5.79
CA LEU A 301 -19.58 3.66 7.25
C LEU A 301 -20.82 2.84 7.66
N SER A 302 -20.63 1.89 8.59
CA SER A 302 -21.77 1.12 9.11
C SER A 302 -22.82 2.05 9.70
N ALA A 303 -24.10 1.77 9.47
CA ALA A 303 -25.19 2.51 10.08
C ALA A 303 -25.22 2.38 11.60
N ASP A 304 -24.57 1.35 12.14
CA ASP A 304 -24.44 1.11 13.59
C ASP A 304 -23.38 1.98 14.26
N ILE A 305 -22.62 2.78 13.50
CA ILE A 305 -21.55 3.65 14.00
C ILE A 305 -21.99 5.10 13.86
N ASP A 306 -22.08 5.83 14.97
CA ASP A 306 -22.18 7.29 14.92
C ASP A 306 -20.79 7.85 14.52
N ALA A 307 -20.74 8.61 13.43
CA ALA A 307 -19.51 9.24 12.97
C ALA A 307 -18.88 10.19 14.01
N LYS A 308 -19.68 10.69 14.97
CA LYS A 308 -19.18 11.52 16.08
C LYS A 308 -18.35 10.75 17.09
N ASP A 309 -18.53 9.44 17.17
CA ASP A 309 -17.72 8.58 18.05
C ASP A 309 -16.33 8.31 17.45
N LEU A 310 -16.16 8.55 16.14
CA LEU A 310 -14.87 8.47 15.48
C LEU A 310 -14.00 9.67 15.83
N VAL A 311 -12.68 9.46 15.79
CA VAL A 311 -11.69 10.47 16.15
C VAL A 311 -10.93 10.97 14.94
N ALA A 312 -10.77 12.30 14.84
CA ALA A 312 -9.98 12.93 13.80
C ALA A 312 -8.48 12.65 13.99
N ALA A 313 -7.79 12.44 12.88
CA ALA A 313 -6.34 12.30 12.84
C ALA A 313 -5.66 13.67 12.84
N GLU A 314 -4.60 13.82 13.62
CA GLU A 314 -3.73 14.99 13.60
C GLU A 314 -2.35 14.60 13.08
N VAL A 315 -1.79 15.40 12.16
CA VAL A 315 -0.36 15.26 11.84
C VAL A 315 0.43 15.97 12.91
N VAL A 316 1.26 15.22 13.61
CA VAL A 316 2.09 15.69 14.72
C VAL A 316 3.56 15.41 14.40
N ARG A 317 4.46 16.09 15.10
CA ARG A 317 5.90 15.99 14.92
C ARG A 317 6.60 15.96 16.26
N TYR A 318 7.69 15.21 16.36
CA TYR A 318 8.55 15.19 17.53
C TYR A 318 10.01 14.99 17.12
N LYS A 319 10.93 15.44 17.97
CA LYS A 319 12.36 15.23 17.74
C LYS A 319 12.79 13.85 18.19
N SER A 320 13.55 13.17 17.35
CA SER A 320 14.22 11.92 17.69
C SER A 320 15.53 12.16 18.47
N PHE A 321 16.24 11.09 18.77
CA PHE A 321 17.47 11.06 19.57
C PHE A 321 18.60 11.95 19.02
N ASP A 322 18.61 12.20 17.71
CA ASP A 322 19.59 13.02 16.97
C ASP A 322 19.04 14.40 16.57
N GLY A 323 17.83 14.73 17.02
CA GLY A 323 17.15 15.98 16.67
C GLY A 323 16.40 15.98 15.34
N MET A 324 16.44 14.87 14.57
CA MET A 324 15.61 14.70 13.38
C MET A 324 14.13 14.81 13.75
N GLU A 325 13.37 15.56 12.96
CA GLU A 325 11.93 15.70 13.17
C GLU A 325 11.20 14.52 12.53
N ILE A 326 10.44 13.78 13.35
CA ILE A 326 9.71 12.58 12.95
C ILE A 326 8.22 12.94 12.84
N PRO A 327 7.61 12.83 11.65
CA PRO A 327 6.19 13.01 11.48
C PRO A 327 5.42 11.78 11.96
N ALA A 328 4.20 11.97 12.47
CA ALA A 328 3.32 10.89 12.87
C ALA A 328 1.85 11.32 12.77
N ILE A 329 0.95 10.33 12.76
CA ILE A 329 -0.50 10.55 12.78
C ILE A 329 -1.02 10.18 14.16
N PHE A 330 -1.54 11.17 14.88
CA PHE A 330 -2.05 10.98 16.23
C PHE A 330 -3.57 10.92 16.27
N TYR A 331 -4.08 9.96 17.04
CA TYR A 331 -5.50 9.78 17.32
C TYR A 331 -5.70 9.79 18.83
N LYS A 332 -6.37 10.83 19.32
CA LYS A 332 -6.67 11.00 20.74
C LYS A 332 -8.10 10.56 21.05
N PRO A 333 -8.34 9.51 21.86
CA PRO A 333 -9.68 9.09 22.22
C PRO A 333 -10.39 10.18 23.02
N HIS A 334 -11.71 10.34 22.80
CA HIS A 334 -12.52 11.44 23.35
C HIS A 334 -12.44 11.58 24.87
N GLN A 335 -12.34 10.47 25.59
CA GLN A 335 -12.24 10.43 27.06
C GLN A 335 -10.85 10.83 27.60
N ALA A 336 -9.81 10.88 26.75
CA ALA A 336 -8.45 11.12 27.20
C ALA A 336 -8.23 12.60 27.57
N SER A 337 -7.74 12.82 28.78
CA SER A 337 -7.43 14.15 29.30
C SER A 337 -6.32 14.08 30.34
N ALA A 338 -5.85 15.22 30.82
CA ALA A 338 -4.88 15.28 31.92
C ALA A 338 -5.39 14.57 33.20
N ASN A 339 -6.70 14.56 33.42
CA ASN A 339 -7.36 13.91 34.57
C ASN A 339 -7.74 12.45 34.29
N THR A 340 -7.85 12.07 33.02
CA THR A 340 -8.23 10.72 32.57
C THR A 340 -7.16 10.23 31.61
N LYS A 341 -6.05 9.73 32.17
CA LYS A 341 -4.95 9.19 31.37
C LYS A 341 -5.31 7.82 30.82
N VAL A 342 -5.07 7.62 29.53
CA VAL A 342 -5.38 6.38 28.80
C VAL A 342 -4.10 5.60 28.42
N PRO A 343 -4.18 4.28 28.20
CA PRO A 343 -3.09 3.54 27.56
C PRO A 343 -2.86 4.03 26.12
N ALA A 344 -1.68 3.75 25.56
CA ALA A 344 -1.33 4.13 24.20
C ALA A 344 -0.71 2.99 23.37
N ILE A 345 -0.82 3.11 22.06
CA ILE A 345 -0.21 2.22 21.07
C ILE A 345 0.67 3.07 20.15
N VAL A 346 1.95 2.74 20.09
CA VAL A 346 2.85 3.17 19.01
C VAL A 346 2.65 2.20 17.85
N LEU A 347 1.99 2.66 16.80
CA LEU A 347 1.72 1.90 15.60
C LEU A 347 2.83 2.16 14.57
N VAL A 348 3.36 1.10 13.98
CA VAL A 348 4.40 1.16 12.95
C VAL A 348 3.88 0.53 11.67
N HIS A 349 3.95 1.27 10.56
CA HIS A 349 3.47 0.80 9.29
C HIS A 349 4.36 -0.32 8.70
N GLY A 350 3.78 -1.13 7.80
CA GLY A 350 4.55 -2.04 6.97
C GLY A 350 5.43 -1.29 5.97
N GLY A 351 6.43 -1.95 5.39
CA GLY A 351 7.45 -1.27 4.61
C GLY A 351 8.71 -2.13 4.41
N PRO A 352 9.91 -1.56 4.58
CA PRO A 352 10.22 -0.38 5.43
C PRO A 352 9.76 0.98 4.87
N GLY A 353 9.67 1.11 3.54
CA GLY A 353 9.34 2.38 2.85
C GLY A 353 7.87 2.87 2.86
N GLY A 354 7.04 2.39 3.81
CA GLY A 354 5.62 2.76 3.88
C GLY A 354 5.38 4.20 4.35
N GLN A 355 4.11 4.57 4.55
CA GLN A 355 3.72 5.86 5.12
C GLN A 355 2.36 5.76 5.84
N ALA A 356 2.30 6.31 7.05
CA ALA A 356 1.08 6.65 7.76
C ALA A 356 0.47 7.94 7.19
N THR A 357 -0.80 7.87 6.78
CA THR A 357 -1.57 8.99 6.20
C THR A 357 -2.83 9.27 7.02
N VAL A 358 -3.45 10.45 6.85
CA VAL A 358 -4.69 10.84 7.57
C VAL A 358 -5.96 10.19 7.02
N THR A 359 -5.83 8.97 6.50
CA THR A 359 -6.93 8.19 5.93
C THR A 359 -7.67 7.38 7.00
N TYR A 360 -8.90 6.96 6.69
CA TYR A 360 -9.67 6.07 7.55
C TYR A 360 -8.99 4.71 7.71
N LYS A 361 -8.74 4.30 8.95
CA LYS A 361 -8.28 2.95 9.31
C LYS A 361 -9.24 2.34 10.32
N ALA A 362 -10.02 1.36 9.89
CA ALA A 362 -11.04 0.71 10.74
C ALA A 362 -10.44 0.14 12.04
N SER A 363 -9.25 -0.47 11.95
CA SER A 363 -8.52 -1.00 13.10
C SER A 363 -8.11 0.10 14.08
N VAL A 364 -7.58 1.23 13.61
CA VAL A 364 -7.22 2.37 14.47
C VAL A 364 -8.45 2.97 15.14
N GLN A 365 -9.53 3.21 14.39
CA GLN A 365 -10.79 3.72 14.97
C GLN A 365 -11.34 2.75 16.02
N TYR A 366 -11.25 1.44 15.78
CA TYR A 366 -11.64 0.43 16.76
C TYR A 366 -10.77 0.52 18.03
N MET A 367 -9.44 0.60 17.92
CA MET A 367 -8.54 0.75 19.08
C MET A 367 -8.82 2.03 19.88
N VAL A 368 -9.02 3.14 19.17
CA VAL A 368 -9.34 4.44 19.78
C VAL A 368 -10.67 4.39 20.52
N ASN A 369 -11.68 3.74 19.94
CA ASN A 369 -12.97 3.51 20.61
C ASN A 369 -12.85 2.58 21.83
N GLN A 370 -11.87 1.67 21.86
CA GLN A 370 -11.51 0.90 23.06
C GLN A 370 -10.71 1.70 24.09
N GLY A 371 -10.47 2.99 23.85
CA GLY A 371 -9.80 3.90 24.77
C GLY A 371 -8.28 3.84 24.75
N TYR A 372 -7.69 3.50 23.60
CA TYR A 372 -6.26 3.63 23.37
C TYR A 372 -5.95 4.93 22.61
N ALA A 373 -4.98 5.71 23.09
CA ALA A 373 -4.34 6.70 22.23
C ALA A 373 -3.49 5.97 21.19
N VAL A 374 -3.54 6.39 19.93
CA VAL A 374 -2.73 5.76 18.86
C VAL A 374 -1.85 6.82 18.22
N ILE A 375 -0.55 6.54 18.14
CA ILE A 375 0.39 7.32 17.33
C ILE A 375 0.97 6.41 16.25
N ASP A 376 0.65 6.72 14.99
CA ASP A 376 1.09 5.98 13.81
C ASP A 376 2.30 6.69 13.22
N VAL A 377 3.47 6.10 13.45
CA VAL A 377 4.77 6.76 13.28
C VAL A 377 5.25 6.62 11.83
N ASN A 378 5.68 7.73 11.23
CA ASN A 378 6.49 7.72 10.01
C ASN A 378 7.96 7.82 10.41
N ASN A 379 8.55 6.71 10.85
CA ASN A 379 9.97 6.65 11.24
C ASN A 379 10.87 6.97 10.04
N ARG A 380 12.12 7.38 10.27
CA ARG A 380 13.10 7.52 9.17
C ARG A 380 13.09 6.25 8.32
N GLY A 381 13.11 6.39 7.00
CA GLY A 381 12.75 5.30 6.08
C GLY A 381 11.37 5.43 5.43
N SER A 382 10.42 6.16 6.04
CA SER A 382 9.08 6.34 5.46
C SER A 382 9.10 7.17 4.17
N SER A 383 8.21 6.83 3.24
CA SER A 383 8.01 7.62 2.02
C SER A 383 7.21 8.91 2.29
N GLY A 384 7.25 9.84 1.33
CA GLY A 384 6.45 11.07 1.34
C GLY A 384 7.04 12.22 2.15
N TYR A 385 8.27 12.11 2.67
CA TYR A 385 8.99 13.17 3.37
C TYR A 385 10.35 13.49 2.73
N GLY A 386 10.48 13.17 1.44
CA GLY A 386 11.67 13.45 0.64
C GLY A 386 12.70 12.32 0.68
N LYS A 387 13.54 12.26 -0.35
CA LYS A 387 14.51 11.16 -0.53
C LYS A 387 15.56 11.08 0.58
N THR A 388 15.89 12.19 1.23
CA THR A 388 16.83 12.21 2.37
C THR A 388 16.21 11.50 3.57
N PHE A 389 14.93 11.75 3.86
CA PHE A 389 14.21 11.06 4.92
C PHE A 389 13.99 9.58 4.59
N TYR A 390 13.67 9.30 3.32
CA TYR A 390 13.43 7.96 2.83
C TYR A 390 14.67 7.06 2.95
N GLN A 391 15.88 7.55 2.70
CA GLN A 391 17.14 6.80 2.79
C GLN A 391 17.73 6.69 4.21
N ALA A 392 17.13 7.36 5.18
CA ALA A 392 17.76 7.56 6.48
C ALA A 392 17.78 6.30 7.37
N ASP A 393 17.17 5.20 6.96
CA ASP A 393 17.23 3.89 7.65
C ASP A 393 18.12 2.84 6.94
N ASP A 394 18.67 3.13 5.76
CA ASP A 394 19.49 2.18 4.98
C ASP A 394 20.61 1.59 5.84
N LEU A 395 20.66 0.25 5.92
CA LEU A 395 21.62 -0.52 6.72
C LEU A 395 21.64 -0.17 8.22
N ARG A 396 20.53 0.38 8.74
CA ARG A 396 20.33 0.74 10.15
C ARG A 396 18.94 0.33 10.69
N HIS A 397 18.30 -0.62 10.03
CA HIS A 397 16.99 -1.17 10.41
C HIS A 397 17.01 -1.80 11.80
N GLY A 398 16.00 -1.46 12.62
CA GLY A 398 15.90 -1.88 14.02
C GLY A 398 16.86 -1.14 14.96
N GLU A 399 17.55 -0.10 14.47
CA GLU A 399 18.47 0.73 15.24
C GLU A 399 17.92 2.17 15.35
N GLU A 400 18.12 2.99 14.34
CA GLU A 400 17.76 4.42 14.36
C GLU A 400 16.25 4.65 14.16
N ASP A 401 15.65 3.92 13.24
CA ASP A 401 14.22 3.88 13.00
C ASP A 401 13.42 3.36 14.21
N LEU A 402 13.96 2.37 14.94
CA LEU A 402 13.41 1.95 16.23
C LEU A 402 13.50 3.08 17.26
N SER A 403 14.59 3.85 17.25
CA SER A 403 14.77 4.98 18.15
C SER A 403 13.78 6.10 17.86
N ASP A 404 13.38 6.30 16.60
CA ASP A 404 12.29 7.20 16.21
C ASP A 404 10.93 6.73 16.78
N CYS A 405 10.67 5.42 16.77
CA CYS A 405 9.46 4.85 17.37
C CYS A 405 9.42 5.02 18.89
N ILE A 406 10.57 4.89 19.57
CA ILE A 406 10.66 5.11 21.02
C ILE A 406 10.51 6.60 21.35
N ALA A 407 11.08 7.49 20.53
CA ALA A 407 10.95 8.94 20.72
C ALA A 407 9.50 9.46 20.62
N ALA A 408 8.59 8.70 19.99
CA ALA A 408 7.15 8.96 20.02
C ALA A 408 6.60 9.13 21.45
N LYS A 409 7.19 8.43 22.42
CA LYS A 409 6.82 8.54 23.85
C LYS A 409 7.01 9.94 24.41
N THR A 410 7.94 10.73 23.87
CA THR A 410 8.14 12.14 24.23
C THR A 410 6.91 12.97 23.84
N PHE A 411 6.40 12.79 22.62
CA PHE A 411 5.16 13.42 22.20
C PHE A 411 3.98 12.96 23.06
N LEU A 412 3.79 11.65 23.25
CA LEU A 412 2.71 11.10 24.07
C LEU A 412 2.72 11.68 25.49
N THR A 413 3.90 11.81 26.10
CA THR A 413 4.08 12.46 27.41
C THR A 413 3.61 13.91 27.39
N SER A 414 3.98 14.67 26.35
CA SER A 414 3.62 16.10 26.22
C SER A 414 2.12 16.34 26.13
N THR A 415 1.34 15.36 25.67
CA THR A 415 -0.13 15.48 25.61
C THR A 415 -0.78 15.56 26.99
N GLY A 416 -0.09 15.10 28.04
CA GLY A 416 -0.63 14.93 29.39
C GLY A 416 -1.73 13.87 29.52
N ALA A 417 -2.15 13.25 28.42
CA ALA A 417 -3.35 12.42 28.33
C ALA A 417 -3.06 10.90 28.32
N VAL A 418 -1.78 10.51 28.33
CA VAL A 418 -1.34 9.11 28.26
C VAL A 418 -0.71 8.67 29.58
N ASP A 419 -1.04 7.46 30.01
CA ASP A 419 -0.34 6.76 31.08
C ASP A 419 0.91 6.07 30.51
N MET A 420 2.08 6.67 30.72
CA MET A 420 3.34 6.20 30.13
C MET A 420 3.81 4.84 30.68
N SER A 421 3.17 4.30 31.71
CA SER A 421 3.38 2.91 32.16
C SER A 421 2.60 1.88 31.32
N LYS A 422 1.74 2.35 30.41
CA LYS A 422 0.79 1.54 29.62
C LYS A 422 0.91 1.82 28.13
N VAL A 423 2.13 1.70 27.59
CA VAL A 423 2.41 1.91 26.17
C VAL A 423 2.79 0.58 25.53
N ALA A 424 2.05 0.17 24.49
CA ALA A 424 2.40 -0.96 23.64
C ALA A 424 2.98 -0.49 22.30
N ILE A 425 3.71 -1.38 21.64
CA ILE A 425 4.10 -1.23 20.23
C ILE A 425 3.35 -2.26 19.39
N MET A 426 2.90 -1.85 18.21
CA MET A 426 2.12 -2.68 17.29
C MET A 426 2.55 -2.40 15.86
N GLY A 427 2.59 -3.43 15.02
CA GLY A 427 2.80 -3.25 13.59
C GLY A 427 2.67 -4.54 12.81
N GLY A 428 2.66 -4.42 11.48
CA GLY A 428 2.62 -5.59 10.60
C GLY A 428 3.70 -5.59 9.54
N SER A 429 4.11 -6.79 9.10
CA SER A 429 5.22 -6.95 8.15
C SER A 429 6.51 -6.30 8.70
N TYR A 430 7.07 -5.28 8.06
CA TYR A 430 8.17 -4.50 8.65
C TYR A 430 7.82 -3.88 10.02
N GLY A 431 6.58 -3.42 10.23
CA GLY A 431 6.14 -2.95 11.55
C GLY A 431 6.03 -4.07 12.59
N GLY A 432 5.81 -5.32 12.15
CA GLY A 432 5.87 -6.50 13.00
C GLY A 432 7.31 -6.83 13.39
N TYR A 433 8.24 -6.74 12.42
CA TYR A 433 9.68 -6.72 12.71
C TYR A 433 10.05 -5.65 13.73
N MET A 434 9.58 -4.42 13.57
CA MET A 434 9.85 -3.33 14.50
C MET A 434 9.31 -3.63 15.90
N THR A 435 8.13 -4.26 16.00
CA THR A 435 7.57 -4.73 17.27
C THR A 435 8.47 -5.75 17.94
N LEU A 436 8.93 -6.77 17.20
CA LEU A 436 9.86 -7.78 17.71
C LEU A 436 11.22 -7.18 18.09
N ALA A 437 11.75 -6.28 17.27
CA ALA A 437 13.01 -5.57 17.50
C ALA A 437 12.94 -4.70 18.76
N ALA A 438 11.84 -3.96 18.96
CA ALA A 438 11.61 -3.18 20.18
C ALA A 438 11.67 -4.07 21.43
N LEU A 439 10.95 -5.20 21.42
CA LEU A 439 10.93 -6.09 22.58
C LEU A 439 12.26 -6.81 22.81
N ALA A 440 13.04 -7.08 21.76
CA ALA A 440 14.33 -7.77 21.87
C ALA A 440 15.49 -6.82 22.23
N TYR A 441 15.51 -5.62 21.68
CA TYR A 441 16.64 -4.69 21.76
C TYR A 441 16.43 -3.55 22.76
N ARG A 442 15.17 -3.27 23.11
CA ARG A 442 14.75 -2.23 24.05
C ARG A 442 13.63 -2.77 24.96
N PRO A 443 13.87 -3.88 25.68
CA PRO A 443 12.83 -4.65 26.35
C PRO A 443 12.05 -3.89 27.43
N ASP A 444 12.58 -2.77 27.93
CA ASP A 444 11.94 -1.97 28.98
C ASP A 444 11.13 -0.77 28.45
N GLU A 445 11.17 -0.51 27.14
CA GLU A 445 10.51 0.67 26.55
C GLU A 445 9.00 0.49 26.38
N PHE A 446 8.53 -0.74 26.21
CA PHE A 446 7.12 -1.04 25.98
C PHE A 446 6.59 -2.07 26.98
N THR A 447 5.32 -1.95 27.34
CA THR A 447 4.66 -2.84 28.31
C THR A 447 4.22 -4.15 27.66
N ALA A 448 3.85 -4.12 26.37
CA ALA A 448 3.47 -5.28 25.57
C ALA A 448 3.72 -5.02 24.07
N GLY A 449 3.74 -6.08 23.25
CA GLY A 449 3.84 -6.00 21.79
C GLY A 449 2.70 -6.71 21.06
N VAL A 450 2.37 -6.24 19.86
CA VAL A 450 1.42 -6.85 18.93
C VAL A 450 2.08 -7.00 17.57
N ASP A 451 2.48 -8.23 17.24
CA ASP A 451 3.14 -8.58 15.99
C ASP A 451 2.13 -9.17 14.98
N LEU A 452 1.93 -8.49 13.86
CA LEU A 452 1.16 -8.97 12.72
C LEU A 452 2.13 -9.45 11.63
N PHE A 453 2.31 -10.77 11.48
CA PHE A 453 3.13 -11.38 10.42
C PHE A 453 4.48 -10.66 10.20
N GLY A 454 5.22 -10.43 11.29
CA GLY A 454 6.48 -9.71 11.31
C GLY A 454 7.70 -10.54 10.89
N VAL A 455 8.67 -9.88 10.25
CA VAL A 455 9.95 -10.53 9.90
C VAL A 455 10.77 -10.76 11.17
N ALA A 456 11.08 -12.02 11.48
CA ALA A 456 11.89 -12.40 12.63
C ALA A 456 13.35 -12.74 12.26
N ASN A 457 13.57 -13.24 11.04
CA ASN A 457 14.86 -13.66 10.51
C ASN A 457 15.11 -13.07 9.11
N TRP A 458 15.88 -11.99 9.06
CA TRP A 458 16.23 -11.31 7.81
C TRP A 458 17.03 -12.19 6.86
N ILE A 459 17.90 -13.08 7.36
CA ILE A 459 18.67 -13.97 6.49
C ILE A 459 17.74 -14.90 5.73
N ARG A 460 16.80 -15.54 6.42
CA ARG A 460 15.81 -16.42 5.79
C ARG A 460 14.95 -15.61 4.82
N THR A 461 14.38 -14.50 5.27
CA THR A 461 13.50 -13.65 4.45
C THR A 461 14.18 -13.22 3.14
N LEU A 462 15.42 -12.73 3.20
CA LEU A 462 16.18 -12.27 2.03
C LEU A 462 16.64 -13.42 1.11
N LYS A 463 16.76 -14.65 1.62
CA LYS A 463 17.04 -15.87 0.83
C LYS A 463 15.78 -16.52 0.26
N SER A 464 14.62 -16.25 0.87
CA SER A 464 13.33 -16.86 0.54
C SER A 464 12.36 -15.91 -0.18
N ILE A 465 12.84 -14.77 -0.69
CA ILE A 465 11.99 -13.84 -1.46
C ILE A 465 11.32 -14.58 -2.63
N PRO A 466 10.04 -14.28 -2.92
CA PRO A 466 9.37 -14.91 -4.05
C PRO A 466 10.14 -14.70 -5.36
N PRO A 467 10.13 -15.67 -6.29
CA PRO A 467 10.89 -15.56 -7.53
C PRO A 467 10.64 -14.26 -8.29
N TRP A 468 9.38 -13.79 -8.32
CA TRP A 468 8.98 -12.57 -9.02
C TRP A 468 9.53 -11.26 -8.41
N TRP A 469 10.22 -11.31 -7.27
CA TRP A 469 10.95 -10.19 -6.68
C TRP A 469 12.42 -10.11 -7.14
N THR A 470 12.88 -11.02 -8.02
CA THR A 470 14.26 -11.07 -8.51
C THR A 470 14.77 -9.72 -9.02
N ALA A 471 13.91 -8.93 -9.68
CA ALA A 471 14.26 -7.61 -10.20
C ALA A 471 14.60 -6.57 -9.10
N GLN A 472 14.07 -6.74 -7.89
CA GLN A 472 14.27 -5.85 -6.73
C GLN A 472 15.29 -6.39 -5.73
N LYS A 473 15.70 -7.65 -5.86
CA LYS A 473 16.56 -8.33 -4.89
C LYS A 473 17.81 -7.53 -4.53
N ASP A 474 18.55 -7.04 -5.52
CA ASP A 474 19.79 -6.32 -5.27
C ASP A 474 19.56 -4.94 -4.64
N ALA A 475 18.39 -4.33 -4.88
CA ALA A 475 17.97 -3.11 -4.21
C ALA A 475 17.66 -3.38 -2.73
N LEU A 476 16.88 -4.43 -2.45
CA LEU A 476 16.60 -4.88 -1.08
C LEU A 476 17.89 -5.25 -0.33
N TYR A 477 18.89 -5.83 -0.99
CA TYR A 477 20.16 -6.15 -0.35
C TYR A 477 21.00 -4.93 0.00
N LYS A 478 20.87 -3.83 -0.76
CA LYS A 478 21.56 -2.59 -0.44
C LYS A 478 20.92 -1.86 0.74
N GLU A 479 19.61 -1.96 0.86
CA GLU A 479 18.82 -1.39 1.96
C GLU A 479 18.97 -2.22 3.24
N MET A 480 18.66 -3.52 3.18
CA MET A 480 18.60 -4.40 4.35
C MET A 480 19.92 -5.08 4.69
N GLY A 481 20.86 -5.20 3.75
CA GLY A 481 22.07 -6.01 3.83
C GLY A 481 22.02 -7.26 2.94
N ASN A 482 23.18 -7.76 2.51
CA ASN A 482 23.29 -8.91 1.62
C ASN A 482 23.38 -10.22 2.42
N PRO A 483 22.46 -11.19 2.26
CA PRO A 483 22.44 -12.42 3.04
C PRO A 483 23.61 -13.38 2.80
N GLU A 484 24.43 -13.16 1.77
CA GLU A 484 25.64 -13.94 1.49
C GLU A 484 26.93 -13.26 1.97
N LYS A 485 26.89 -11.95 2.27
CA LYS A 485 28.08 -11.16 2.65
C LYS A 485 28.00 -10.59 4.06
N ASP A 486 26.78 -10.23 4.48
CA ASP A 486 26.50 -9.45 5.68
C ASP A 486 25.77 -10.30 6.74
N GLU A 487 26.00 -11.63 6.75
CA GLU A 487 25.31 -12.57 7.64
C GLU A 487 25.40 -12.15 9.12
N ALA A 488 26.56 -11.66 9.56
CA ALA A 488 26.74 -11.21 10.94
C ALA A 488 25.86 -9.99 11.27
N TYR A 489 25.76 -9.02 10.36
CA TYR A 489 24.89 -7.86 10.52
C TYR A 489 23.42 -8.28 10.49
N LEU A 490 23.01 -9.12 9.54
CA LEU A 490 21.63 -9.59 9.45
C LEU A 490 21.22 -10.43 10.66
N LYS A 491 22.12 -11.26 11.24
CA LYS A 491 21.88 -11.92 12.54
C LYS A 491 21.73 -10.92 13.67
N LYS A 492 22.55 -9.87 13.71
CA LYS A 492 22.49 -8.81 14.72
C LYS A 492 21.10 -8.15 14.72
N ILE A 493 20.58 -7.81 13.54
CA ILE A 493 19.29 -7.11 13.40
C ILE A 493 18.07 -8.05 13.30
N SER A 494 18.23 -9.38 13.37
CA SER A 494 17.12 -10.34 13.31
C SER A 494 16.63 -10.72 14.72
N PRO A 495 15.39 -10.37 15.12
CA PRO A 495 14.92 -10.56 16.50
C PRO A 495 14.89 -12.02 16.94
N LEU A 496 14.76 -12.97 16.00
CA LEU A 496 14.77 -14.41 16.28
C LEU A 496 15.99 -14.86 17.09
N PHE A 497 17.16 -14.25 16.84
CA PHE A 497 18.41 -14.62 17.54
C PHE A 497 18.60 -13.94 18.90
N HIS A 498 17.61 -13.16 19.36
CA HIS A 498 17.65 -12.41 20.62
C HIS A 498 16.38 -12.59 21.45
N THR A 499 15.65 -13.70 21.24
CA THR A 499 14.40 -14.03 21.95
C THR A 499 14.60 -14.25 23.45
N ASP A 500 15.83 -14.51 23.90
CA ASP A 500 16.25 -14.55 25.31
C ASP A 500 16.12 -13.18 26.02
N LYS A 501 16.16 -12.09 25.25
CA LYS A 501 16.04 -10.71 25.77
C LYS A 501 14.60 -10.22 25.83
N ILE A 502 13.68 -10.88 25.12
CA ILE A 502 12.26 -10.52 25.15
C ILE A 502 11.69 -10.92 26.50
N LYS A 503 11.20 -9.95 27.27
CA LYS A 503 10.65 -10.15 28.64
C LYS A 503 9.20 -9.71 28.77
N LYS A 504 8.64 -9.08 27.75
CA LYS A 504 7.30 -8.49 27.77
C LYS A 504 6.31 -9.38 27.04
N PRO A 505 5.03 -9.36 27.44
CA PRO A 505 3.97 -10.07 26.75
C PRO A 505 3.91 -9.73 25.25
N LEU A 506 3.66 -10.73 24.42
CA LEU A 506 3.51 -10.59 22.97
C LEU A 506 2.26 -11.34 22.48
N ILE A 507 1.49 -10.74 21.57
CA ILE A 507 0.56 -11.49 20.73
C ILE A 507 1.08 -11.50 19.29
N VAL A 508 1.07 -12.66 18.65
CA VAL A 508 1.46 -12.86 17.26
C VAL A 508 0.23 -13.27 16.45
N LEU A 509 0.01 -12.64 15.30
CA LEU A 509 -1.06 -12.98 14.36
C LEU A 509 -0.45 -13.27 12.98
N GLN A 510 -0.82 -14.39 12.36
CA GLN A 510 -0.20 -14.86 11.11
C GLN A 510 -1.23 -15.48 10.17
N GLY A 511 -1.16 -15.13 8.87
CA GLY A 511 -1.85 -15.88 7.82
C GLY A 511 -1.02 -17.09 7.38
N LYS A 512 -1.66 -18.26 7.22
CA LYS A 512 -0.97 -19.50 6.86
C LYS A 512 -0.38 -19.46 5.46
N ASN A 513 -1.03 -18.78 4.53
CA ASN A 513 -0.67 -18.77 3.11
C ASN A 513 0.24 -17.60 2.74
N ASP A 514 0.81 -16.90 3.72
CA ASP A 514 1.65 -15.71 3.52
C ASP A 514 2.91 -16.04 2.68
N PRO A 515 3.04 -15.51 1.46
CA PRO A 515 4.19 -15.78 0.60
C PRO A 515 5.36 -14.81 0.85
N ARG A 516 5.16 -13.78 1.66
CA ARG A 516 6.14 -12.72 1.93
C ARG A 516 6.87 -12.97 3.25
N VAL A 517 6.12 -13.11 4.34
CA VAL A 517 6.62 -13.42 5.68
C VAL A 517 6.09 -14.79 6.06
N LEU A 518 6.93 -15.79 5.85
CA LEU A 518 6.56 -17.19 6.01
C LEU A 518 6.09 -17.46 7.45
N LYS A 519 5.06 -18.28 7.61
CA LYS A 519 4.52 -18.67 8.94
C LYS A 519 5.58 -19.16 9.92
N VAL A 520 6.67 -19.77 9.42
CA VAL A 520 7.78 -20.26 10.26
C VAL A 520 8.49 -19.12 11.03
N GLU A 521 8.47 -17.88 10.53
CA GLU A 521 8.97 -16.69 11.24
C GLU A 521 8.23 -16.52 12.58
N SER A 522 6.89 -16.55 12.52
CA SER A 522 6.02 -16.47 13.69
C SER A 522 6.10 -17.71 14.59
N ASP A 523 6.14 -18.91 14.00
CA ASP A 523 6.19 -20.17 14.76
C ASP A 523 7.42 -20.26 15.68
N GLU A 524 8.59 -19.85 15.19
CA GLU A 524 9.85 -19.93 15.95
C GLU A 524 9.92 -18.88 17.07
N ILE A 525 9.40 -17.67 16.85
CA ILE A 525 9.25 -16.65 17.90
C ILE A 525 8.36 -17.19 19.02
N VAL A 526 7.17 -17.68 18.69
CA VAL A 526 6.22 -18.20 19.68
C VAL A 526 6.79 -19.38 20.46
N ALA A 527 7.46 -20.32 19.79
CA ALA A 527 8.10 -21.45 20.45
C ALA A 527 9.21 -20.99 21.42
N SER A 528 10.03 -20.02 21.02
CA SER A 528 11.11 -19.48 21.84
C SER A 528 10.59 -18.75 23.08
N LEU A 529 9.56 -17.91 22.93
CA LEU A 529 8.95 -17.19 24.06
C LEU A 529 8.29 -18.15 25.06
N LYS A 530 7.58 -19.19 24.58
CA LYS A 530 7.04 -20.25 25.44
C LYS A 530 8.14 -20.94 26.24
N LYS A 531 9.25 -21.30 25.58
CA LYS A 531 10.42 -21.91 26.24
C LYS A 531 11.03 -20.98 27.31
N ASN A 532 11.02 -19.68 27.07
CA ASN A 532 11.54 -18.66 27.99
C ASN A 532 10.53 -18.24 29.08
N ASN A 533 9.35 -18.88 29.16
CA ASN A 533 8.25 -18.52 30.07
C ASN A 533 7.77 -17.07 29.92
N VAL A 534 7.88 -16.51 28.72
CA VAL A 534 7.33 -15.19 28.38
C VAL A 534 5.88 -15.38 27.94
N PRO A 535 4.92 -14.60 28.47
CA PRO A 535 3.53 -14.70 28.04
C PRO A 535 3.39 -14.40 26.54
N VAL A 536 2.93 -15.39 25.77
CA VAL A 536 2.73 -15.25 24.32
C VAL A 536 1.40 -15.86 23.88
N GLU A 537 0.64 -15.09 23.10
CA GLU A 537 -0.59 -15.53 22.44
C GLU A 537 -0.34 -15.65 20.93
N TYR A 538 -0.94 -16.66 20.28
CA TYR A 538 -0.69 -16.93 18.85
C TYR A 538 -1.99 -17.26 18.13
N VAL A 539 -2.34 -16.44 17.13
CA VAL A 539 -3.54 -16.60 16.31
C VAL A 539 -3.12 -16.84 14.86
N VAL A 540 -3.47 -18.01 14.32
CA VAL A 540 -3.18 -18.37 12.94
C VAL A 540 -4.48 -18.43 12.15
N PHE A 541 -4.51 -17.74 11.00
CA PHE A 541 -5.62 -17.76 10.06
C PHE A 541 -5.30 -18.73 8.92
N GLU A 542 -6.02 -19.85 8.86
CA GLU A 542 -5.77 -20.94 7.91
C GLU A 542 -6.05 -20.56 6.45
N ASP A 543 -6.84 -19.52 6.23
CA ASP A 543 -7.40 -19.10 4.95
C ASP A 543 -7.07 -17.65 4.57
N GLU A 544 -5.96 -17.13 5.12
CA GLU A 544 -5.40 -15.80 4.86
C GLU A 544 -3.91 -15.87 4.53
N GLY A 545 -3.40 -14.82 3.89
CA GLY A 545 -1.99 -14.64 3.53
C GLY A 545 -1.34 -13.48 4.27
N HIS A 546 -0.68 -12.57 3.53
CA HIS A 546 0.01 -11.39 4.08
C HIS A 546 -0.95 -10.24 4.45
N GLY A 547 -1.90 -10.53 5.33
CA GLY A 547 -2.99 -9.65 5.73
C GLY A 547 -4.31 -10.41 5.88
N PHE A 548 -5.31 -9.78 6.51
CA PHE A 548 -6.61 -10.39 6.76
C PHE A 548 -7.68 -9.69 5.92
N VAL A 549 -8.17 -10.37 4.88
CA VAL A 549 -9.13 -9.79 3.93
C VAL A 549 -10.57 -10.11 4.30
N LYS A 550 -10.82 -11.26 4.94
CA LYS A 550 -12.17 -11.67 5.33
C LYS A 550 -12.59 -10.92 6.58
N LYS A 551 -13.84 -10.44 6.58
CA LYS A 551 -14.39 -9.63 7.68
C LYS A 551 -14.39 -10.38 9.02
N GLU A 552 -14.71 -11.67 9.01
CA GLU A 552 -14.67 -12.51 10.21
C GLU A 552 -13.25 -12.61 10.79
N ASN A 553 -12.25 -12.81 9.92
CA ASN A 553 -10.86 -12.89 10.33
C ASN A 553 -10.34 -11.55 10.86
N GLN A 554 -10.71 -10.43 10.22
CA GLN A 554 -10.42 -9.09 10.74
C GLN A 554 -11.03 -8.86 12.13
N ILE A 555 -12.30 -9.23 12.33
CA ILE A 555 -12.99 -9.11 13.62
C ILE A 555 -12.27 -9.95 14.68
N THR A 556 -11.98 -11.21 14.37
CA THR A 556 -11.26 -12.11 15.28
C THR A 556 -9.87 -11.57 15.62
N ALA A 557 -9.10 -11.11 14.62
CA ALA A 557 -7.78 -10.55 14.81
C ALA A 557 -7.80 -9.36 15.78
N TYR A 558 -8.59 -8.33 15.50
CA TYR A 558 -8.57 -7.12 16.30
C TYR A 558 -9.26 -7.29 17.66
N LYS A 559 -10.25 -8.19 17.81
CA LYS A 559 -10.76 -8.58 19.13
C LYS A 559 -9.69 -9.25 19.98
N SER A 560 -8.93 -10.19 19.41
CA SER A 560 -7.82 -10.84 20.13
C SER A 560 -6.76 -9.83 20.56
N VAL A 561 -6.41 -8.88 19.70
CA VAL A 561 -5.49 -7.79 20.04
C VAL A 561 -6.03 -6.94 21.20
N VAL A 562 -7.29 -6.50 21.15
CA VAL A 562 -7.88 -5.70 22.24
C VAL A 562 -7.94 -6.48 23.55
N THR A 563 -8.39 -7.74 23.53
CA THR A 563 -8.43 -8.60 24.73
C THR A 563 -7.03 -8.75 25.35
N PHE A 564 -6.02 -8.96 24.51
CA PHE A 564 -4.63 -9.05 24.95
C PHE A 564 -4.14 -7.74 25.56
N LEU A 565 -4.35 -6.60 24.88
CA LEU A 565 -3.92 -5.29 25.37
C LEU A 565 -4.67 -4.89 26.66
N ASP A 566 -5.97 -5.17 26.77
CA ASP A 566 -6.76 -4.88 27.96
C ASP A 566 -6.24 -5.65 29.18
N LYS A 567 -5.82 -6.90 28.98
CA LYS A 567 -5.19 -7.73 30.02
C LYS A 567 -3.89 -7.12 30.52
N TYR A 568 -2.98 -6.71 29.62
CA TYR A 568 -1.63 -6.29 30.02
C TYR A 568 -1.46 -4.79 30.27
N LEU A 569 -2.31 -3.94 29.69
CA LEU A 569 -2.26 -2.49 29.87
C LEU A 569 -3.32 -1.98 30.84
N LYS A 570 -4.54 -2.55 30.85
CA LYS A 570 -5.62 -2.10 31.74
C LYS A 570 -5.79 -2.96 32.99
N GLY A 571 -5.16 -4.13 33.06
CA GLY A 571 -5.30 -5.07 34.17
C GLY A 571 -6.68 -5.71 34.25
N GLN A 572 -7.45 -5.69 33.16
CA GLN A 572 -8.76 -6.33 33.10
C GLN A 572 -8.55 -7.84 32.92
N LYS A 573 -9.18 -8.67 33.77
CA LYS A 573 -9.21 -10.12 33.51
C LYS A 573 -9.96 -10.33 32.20
N ALA A 574 -9.36 -11.08 31.26
CA ALA A 574 -10.04 -11.49 30.03
C ALA A 574 -11.40 -12.08 30.42
N THR A 575 -12.48 -11.47 29.94
CA THR A 575 -13.82 -12.01 30.17
C THR A 575 -13.93 -13.26 29.29
N PRO A 576 -14.25 -14.43 29.87
CA PRO A 576 -14.24 -15.70 29.15
C PRO A 576 -15.18 -15.74 27.93
#